data_AF-A0ABD5X3Y6-F1
#
_entry.id   AF-A0ABD5X3Y6-F1
#
_cell.length_a   1.000
_cell.length_b   1.000
_cell.length_c   1.000
_cell.angle_alpha   90.00
_cell.angle_beta   90.00
_cell.angle_gamma   90.00
#
_symmetry.space_group_name_H-M   'P 1'
#
loop_
_entity.id
_entity.type
_entity.pdbx_description
1 polymer ?
#
loop_
_entity_poly.entity_id
_entity_poly.type
_entity_poly.pdbx_seq_one_letter_code
_entity_poly.pdbx_strand_id
1 'polypeptide(L)' 'MQCFSEGDRVRVDIPDETDLDHQEYHGEHGQVVAVLSDDVDSLTGDKRDAQLYRVAFDSGGTADFRWRDLRPPLDDSPNA' A
#
# COMPACT_ATOMS: atom_id res chain seq x y z
N MET A 1 5.69 -9.13 -10.44
CA MET A 1 4.38 -8.74 -9.89
C MET A 1 4.55 -8.76 -8.39
N GLN A 2 4.72 -7.60 -7.77
CA GLN A 2 5.00 -7.50 -6.33
C GLN A 2 3.66 -7.29 -5.65
N CYS A 3 3.18 -8.31 -4.96
CA CYS A 3 1.94 -8.29 -4.18
C CYS A 3 2.34 -8.42 -2.72
N PHE A 4 1.91 -7.47 -1.89
CA PHE A 4 2.13 -7.54 -0.46
C PHE A 4 1.12 -8.50 0.18
N SER A 5 1.43 -9.02 1.35
CA SER A 5 0.54 -9.89 2.12
C SER A 5 0.27 -9.28 3.49
N GLU A 6 -0.80 -9.72 4.14
CA GLU A 6 -1.07 -9.34 5.52
C GLU A 6 0.12 -9.72 6.41
N GLY A 7 0.62 -8.77 7.20
CA GLY A 7 1.83 -8.87 8.00
C GLY A 7 3.10 -8.34 7.32
N ASP A 8 3.07 -8.07 6.01
CA ASP A 8 4.24 -7.57 5.28
C ASP A 8 4.52 -6.10 5.59
N ARG A 9 5.80 -5.74 5.70
CA ARG A 9 6.23 -4.39 6.04
C ARG A 9 6.47 -3.62 4.76
N VAL A 10 5.79 -2.51 4.58
CA VAL A 10 5.83 -1.71 3.35
C VAL A 10 6.25 -0.28 3.66
N ARG A 11 6.82 0.39 2.67
CA ARG A 11 7.03 1.83 2.71
C ARG A 11 6.02 2.52 1.81
N VAL A 12 5.37 3.54 2.33
CA VAL A 12 4.49 4.40 1.53
C VAL A 12 5.37 5.38 0.76
N ASP A 13 5.19 5.41 -0.55
CA ASP A 13 5.94 6.18 -1.52
C ASP A 13 4.91 6.75 -2.50
N ILE A 14 4.16 7.74 -2.02
CA ILE A 14 3.20 8.47 -2.84
C ILE A 14 4.02 9.33 -3.80
N PRO A 15 3.93 9.16 -5.12
CA PRO A 15 4.67 9.99 -6.07
C PRO A 15 3.98 11.33 -6.33
N ASP A 16 2.71 11.45 -5.96
CA ASP A 16 1.92 12.66 -6.18
C ASP A 16 2.14 13.65 -5.03
N GLU A 17 2.93 14.69 -5.29
CA GLU A 17 3.24 15.72 -4.30
C GLU A 17 2.04 16.64 -3.98
N THR A 18 0.92 16.51 -4.70
CA THR A 18 -0.28 17.33 -4.51
C THR A 18 -1.29 16.70 -3.55
N ASP A 19 -1.14 15.41 -3.25
CA ASP A 19 -1.92 14.72 -2.24
C ASP A 19 -1.53 15.18 -0.83
N LEU A 20 -2.52 15.48 0.01
CA LEU A 20 -2.26 15.79 1.44
C LEU A 20 -1.63 14.60 2.15
N ASP A 21 -2.02 13.39 1.74
CA ASP A 21 -1.44 12.14 2.20
C ASP A 21 0.05 12.02 1.84
N HIS A 22 0.54 12.70 0.79
CA HIS A 22 1.96 12.75 0.49
C HIS A 22 2.74 13.43 1.62
N GLN A 23 2.29 14.58 2.12
CA GLN A 23 3.04 15.26 3.18
C GLN A 23 3.06 14.47 4.49
N GLU A 24 1.99 13.75 4.80
CA GLU A 24 1.83 13.03 6.06
C GLU A 24 2.43 11.62 6.01
N TYR A 25 2.30 10.90 4.89
CA TYR A 25 2.65 9.47 4.78
C TYR A 25 3.79 9.16 3.81
N HIS A 26 4.25 10.12 2.98
CA HIS A 26 5.36 9.83 2.07
C HIS A 26 6.65 9.50 2.85
N GLY A 27 7.19 8.31 2.60
CA GLY A 27 8.37 7.78 3.28
C GLY A 27 8.07 7.11 4.62
N GLU A 28 6.81 7.12 5.10
CA GLU A 28 6.44 6.36 6.29
C GLU A 28 6.48 4.85 6.03
N HIS A 29 6.75 4.10 7.09
CA HIS A 29 6.76 2.65 7.07
C HIS A 29 5.56 2.15 7.86
N GLY A 30 4.83 1.23 7.27
CA GLY A 30 3.74 0.56 7.96
C GLY A 30 3.73 -0.93 7.68
N GLN A 31 2.76 -1.59 8.30
CA GLN A 31 2.51 -3.01 8.10
C GLN A 31 1.17 -3.19 7.41
N VAL A 32 1.13 -4.00 6.36
CA VAL A 32 -0.13 -4.39 5.72
C VAL A 32 -0.92 -5.20 6.74
N VAL A 33 -2.05 -4.68 7.18
CA VAL A 33 -2.96 -5.38 8.12
C VAL A 33 -4.13 -6.04 7.42
N ALA A 34 -4.44 -5.62 6.19
CA ALA A 34 -5.44 -6.25 5.35
C ALA A 34 -5.14 -6.00 3.86
N VAL A 35 -5.36 -7.00 3.02
CA VAL A 35 -5.35 -6.84 1.56
C VAL A 35 -6.79 -6.92 1.08
N LEU A 36 -7.34 -5.77 0.72
CA LEU A 36 -8.67 -5.67 0.13
C LEU A 36 -8.52 -5.77 -1.39
N SER A 37 -8.85 -6.94 -1.93
CA SER A 37 -9.25 -6.98 -3.33
C SER A 37 -10.63 -6.34 -3.40
N ASP A 38 -10.74 -5.27 -4.16
CA ASP A 38 -12.01 -4.70 -4.55
C ASP A 38 -12.68 -5.70 -5.50
N ASP A 39 -13.35 -6.70 -4.92
CA ASP A 39 -14.35 -7.54 -5.59
C ASP A 39 -15.67 -6.74 -5.70
N VAL A 40 -15.59 -5.42 -5.89
CA VAL A 40 -16.73 -4.58 -6.26
C VAL A 40 -17.02 -4.88 -7.72
N ASP A 41 -17.82 -5.92 -7.88
CA ASP A 41 -18.79 -6.14 -8.93
C ASP A 41 -18.98 -4.92 -9.88
N SER A 42 -18.37 -5.06 -11.07
CA SER A 42 -19.06 -4.86 -12.36
C SER A 42 -19.03 -3.54 -13.14
N LEU A 43 -18.57 -2.36 -12.69
CA LEU A 43 -18.90 -1.15 -13.49
C LEU A 43 -17.83 -0.17 -13.98
N THR A 44 -16.58 -0.16 -13.50
CA THR A 44 -15.63 0.86 -14.01
C THR A 44 -14.20 0.35 -14.14
N GLY A 45 -13.97 -0.50 -15.14
CA GLY A 45 -13.02 -0.13 -16.19
C GLY A 45 -11.51 -0.29 -16.02
N ASP A 46 -10.93 -0.65 -14.86
CA ASP A 46 -9.51 -1.05 -14.85
C ASP A 46 -9.15 -2.02 -13.71
N LYS A 47 -9.13 -3.33 -14.02
CA LYS A 47 -9.03 -4.45 -13.05
C LYS A 47 -7.69 -4.58 -12.33
N ARG A 48 -6.68 -3.78 -12.69
CA ARG A 48 -5.32 -3.86 -12.11
C ARG A 48 -5.03 -2.83 -11.03
N ASP A 49 -5.89 -1.83 -10.90
CA ASP A 49 -5.84 -0.79 -9.85
C ASP A 49 -6.80 -1.11 -8.68
N ALA A 50 -7.51 -2.23 -8.75
CA ALA A 50 -8.57 -2.62 -7.80
C ALA A 50 -8.04 -3.27 -6.49
N GLN A 51 -6.72 -3.40 -6.32
CA GLN A 51 -6.17 -4.04 -5.13
C GLN A 51 -5.65 -2.98 -4.15
N LEU A 52 -6.37 -2.83 -3.04
CA LEU A 52 -6.08 -1.90 -1.96
C LEU A 52 -5.42 -2.65 -0.79
N TYR A 53 -4.39 -2.04 -0.23
CA TYR A 53 -3.63 -2.57 0.88
C TYR A 53 -3.82 -1.63 2.06
N ARG A 54 -4.47 -2.12 3.10
CA ARG A 54 -4.60 -1.37 4.35
C ARG A 54 -3.31 -1.50 5.13
N VAL A 55 -2.62 -0.38 5.29
CA VAL A 55 -1.36 -0.27 6.00
C VAL A 55 -1.61 0.40 7.35
N ALA A 56 -1.16 -0.23 8.43
CA ALA A 56 -1.12 0.33 9.76
C ALA A 56 0.24 0.98 10.01
N PHE A 57 0.23 2.25 10.41
CA PHE A 57 1.42 3.02 10.76
C PHE A 57 1.70 2.97 12.26
N ASP A 58 2.98 3.04 12.61
CA ASP A 58 3.43 3.03 14.01
C ASP A 58 2.98 4.29 14.77
N SER A 59 2.80 5.40 14.04
CA SER A 59 2.25 6.68 14.54
C SER A 59 0.84 6.55 15.13
N GLY A 60 0.14 5.43 14.89
CA GLY A 60 -1.23 5.21 15.32
C GLY A 60 -2.23 5.70 14.27
N GLY A 61 -2.39 4.91 13.22
CA GLY A 61 -3.33 5.16 12.14
C GLY A 61 -3.34 4.00 11.15
N THR A 62 -4.42 3.87 10.38
CA THR A 62 -4.47 2.95 9.25
C THR A 62 -4.96 3.70 8.03
N ALA A 63 -4.25 3.57 6.92
CA ALA A 63 -4.70 4.10 5.63
C ALA A 63 -4.63 3.01 4.57
N ASP A 64 -5.46 3.15 3.55
CA ASP A 64 -5.51 2.26 2.41
C ASP A 64 -4.73 2.86 1.24
N PHE A 65 -3.80 2.07 0.70
CA PHE A 65 -2.94 2.46 -0.42
C PHE A 65 -3.01 1.44 -1.53
N ARG A 66 -2.69 1.88 -2.74
CA ARG A 66 -2.54 0.98 -3.88
C ARG A 66 -1.14 0.38 -3.89
N TRP A 67 -0.99 -0.76 -4.54
CA TRP A 67 0.33 -1.37 -4.75
C TRP A 67 1.34 -0.42 -5.45
N ARG A 68 0.88 0.57 -6.21
CA ARG A 68 1.73 1.57 -6.88
C ARG A 68 2.34 2.59 -5.92
N ASP A 69 1.63 2.90 -4.84
CA ASP A 69 2.06 3.85 -3.80
C ASP A 69 2.79 3.14 -2.66
N LEU A 70 2.91 1.82 -2.75
CA LEU A 70 3.67 0.99 -1.82
C LEU A 70 4.97 0.53 -2.45
N ARG A 71 6.02 0.54 -1.64
CA ARG A 71 7.35 0.03 -1.99
C ARG A 71 7.73 -1.07 -1.02
N PRO A 72 8.47 -2.07 -1.50
CA PRO A 72 9.09 -3.04 -0.61
C PRO A 72 9.98 -2.31 0.39
N PRO A 73 10.13 -2.86 1.60
CA PRO A 73 11.06 -2.31 2.56
C PRO A 73 12.47 -2.39 1.96
N LEU A 74 13.34 -1.45 2.31
CA LEU A 74 14.75 -1.46 1.87
C LEU A 74 15.54 -2.69 2.38
N ASP A 75 14.90 -3.55 3.18
CA ASP A 75 15.45 -4.83 3.60
C ASP A 75 15.38 -5.82 2.42
N ASP A 76 16.48 -5.83 1.67
CA ASP A 76 16.77 -6.82 0.64
C ASP A 76 16.88 -8.19 1.30
N SER A 77 15.78 -8.92 1.31
CA SER A 77 15.77 -10.36 1.51
C SER A 77 14.65 -10.96 0.66
N PRO A 78 14.93 -11.22 -0.63
CA PRO A 78 14.16 -12.22 -1.36
C PRO A 78 14.45 -13.55 -0.67
N ASN A 79 13.56 -13.98 0.23
CA ASN A 79 13.69 -15.27 0.87
C ASN A 79 13.50 -16.37 -0.19
N ALA A 80 14.63 -16.96 -0.59
CA ALA A 80 14.94 -18.34 -0.99
C ALA A 80 13.98 -19.12 -1.90
#